data_AF-A0A2T7FVC5-F1
#
_entry.id   AF-A0A2T7FVC5-F1
#
_cell.length_a   1.000
_cell.length_b   1.000
_cell.length_c   1.000
_cell.angle_alpha   90.00
_cell.angle_beta   90.00
_cell.angle_gamma   90.00
#
_symmetry.space_group_name_H-M   'P 1'
#
loop_
_entity.id
_entity.type
_entity.pdbx_description
1 polymer ?
#
loop_
_entity_poly.entity_id
_entity_poly.type
_entity_poly.pdbx_seq_one_letter_code
_entity_poly.pdbx_strand_id
1 'polypeptide(L)' 'MELRWPINLVGIETDIEGDVVTKDGEYLGRWHFDENDEPYFTPDGESDYLFFHPFVPMLCKKILEWHEAKEQQS' A
#
# COMPACT_ATOMS: atom_id res chain seq x y z
N MET A 1 -5.12 -5.33 -16.06
CA MET A 1 -4.11 -5.51 -15.01
C MET A 1 -4.56 -6.68 -14.15
N GLU A 2 -3.73 -7.69 -13.94
CA GLU A 2 -4.06 -8.80 -13.03
C GLU A 2 -3.53 -8.46 -11.63
N LEU A 3 -4.44 -8.25 -10.67
CA LEU A 3 -4.09 -8.05 -9.26
C LEU A 3 -3.88 -9.43 -8.63
N ARG A 4 -2.64 -9.72 -8.22
CA ARG A 4 -2.20 -11.07 -7.83
C ARG A 4 -2.14 -11.27 -6.32
N TRP A 5 -1.94 -10.18 -5.59
CA TRP A 5 -1.68 -10.21 -4.16
C TRP A 5 -2.86 -9.66 -3.38
N PRO A 6 -3.04 -10.03 -2.10
CA PRO A 6 -4.05 -9.41 -1.25
C PRO A 6 -3.95 -7.88 -1.24
N ILE A 7 -2.72 -7.35 -1.24
CA ILE A 7 -2.38 -5.93 -1.40
C ILE A 7 -1.41 -5.79 -2.56
N ASN A 8 -1.70 -4.88 -3.49
CA ASN A 8 -0.90 -4.60 -4.68
C ASN A 8 -0.46 -3.14 -4.68
N LEU A 9 0.84 -2.91 -4.81
CA LEU A 9 1.42 -1.59 -5.08
C LEU A 9 1.53 -1.45 -6.60
N VAL A 10 0.61 -0.71 -7.20
CA VAL A 10 0.51 -0.53 -8.66
C VAL A 10 1.73 0.25 -9.15
N GLY A 11 2.45 -0.29 -10.14
CA GLY A 11 3.60 0.40 -10.74
C GLY A 11 4.92 0.29 -9.96
N ILE A 12 4.97 -0.50 -8.88
CA ILE A 12 6.15 -0.55 -7.97
C ILE A 12 7.48 -0.93 -8.63
N GLU A 13 7.45 -1.62 -9.78
CA GLU A 13 8.66 -2.01 -10.52
C GLU A 13 9.15 -0.93 -11.51
N THR A 14 8.32 0.08 -11.80
CA THR A 14 8.55 1.04 -12.90
C THR A 14 8.47 2.51 -12.49
N ASP A 15 7.69 2.82 -11.47
CA ASP A 15 7.37 4.18 -11.05
C ASP A 15 7.99 4.51 -9.68
N ILE A 16 7.92 5.78 -9.29
CA ILE A 16 8.37 6.24 -7.95
C ILE A 16 7.20 6.45 -6.97
N GLU A 17 5.98 6.42 -7.48
CA GLU A 17 4.74 6.49 -6.71
C GLU A 17 3.61 5.79 -7.47
N GLY A 18 2.57 5.40 -6.75
CA GLY A 18 1.43 4.74 -7.36
C GLY A 18 0.31 4.44 -6.38
N ASP A 19 -0.68 3.67 -6.84
CA ASP A 19 -1.86 3.33 -6.05
C ASP A 19 -1.65 2.04 -5.27
N VAL A 20 -2.28 1.95 -4.11
CA VAL A 20 -2.38 0.73 -3.32
C VAL A 20 -3.80 0.21 -3.39
N VAL A 21 -3.94 -1.00 -3.91
CA VAL A 21 -5.26 -1.64 -4.12
C VAL A 21 -5.30 -3.05 -3.55
N THR A 22 -6.46 -3.49 -3.08
CA THR A 22 -6.70 -4.89 -2.73
C THR A 22 -6.73 -5.77 -3.97
N LYS A 23 -6.70 -7.10 -3.81
CA LYS A 23 -6.91 -8.05 -4.92
C LYS A 23 -8.24 -7.83 -5.66
N ASP A 24 -9.25 -7.29 -4.98
CA ASP A 24 -10.60 -7.09 -5.50
C ASP A 24 -10.75 -5.71 -6.17
N GLY A 25 -9.66 -4.92 -6.21
CA GLY A 25 -9.61 -3.61 -6.84
C GLY A 25 -10.10 -2.46 -5.95
N GLU A 26 -10.30 -2.71 -4.65
CA GLU A 26 -10.59 -1.66 -3.68
C GLU A 26 -9.35 -0.76 -3.52
N TYR A 27 -9.55 0.55 -3.65
CA TYR A 27 -8.49 1.53 -3.47
C TYR A 27 -8.30 1.87 -1.98
N LEU A 28 -7.06 1.78 -1.50
CA LEU A 28 -6.71 1.98 -0.09
C LEU A 28 -5.90 3.25 0.17
N GLY A 29 -5.27 3.82 -0.86
CA GLY A 29 -4.38 4.96 -0.74
C GLY A 29 -3.22 4.91 -1.74
N ARG A 30 -2.14 5.64 -1.44
CA ARG A 30 -0.98 5.78 -2.34
C ARG A 30 0.29 5.22 -1.69
N TRP A 31 1.20 4.73 -2.53
CA TRP A 31 2.58 4.45 -2.14
C TRP A 31 3.53 5.41 -2.86
N HIS A 32 4.69 5.69 -2.26
CA HIS A 32 5.79 6.42 -2.89
C HIS A 32 7.13 5.97 -2.32
N PHE A 33 8.22 6.15 -3.06
CA PHE A 33 9.57 6.06 -2.55
C PHE A 33 10.04 7.40 -2.00
N ASP A 34 10.81 7.38 -0.92
CA ASP A 34 11.56 8.54 -0.46
C ASP A 34 12.92 8.68 -1.18
N GLU A 35 13.75 9.60 -0.71
CA GLU A 35 15.11 9.81 -1.22
C GLU A 35 16.07 8.63 -0.96
N ASN A 36 15.68 7.66 -0.14
CA ASN A 36 16.44 6.46 0.19
C ASN A 36 15.90 5.19 -0.49
N ASP A 37 15.00 5.33 -1.47
CA ASP A 37 14.28 4.23 -2.13
C ASP A 37 13.49 3.34 -1.14
N GLU A 38 13.06 3.89 0.00
CA GLU A 38 12.18 3.19 0.94
C GLU A 38 10.71 3.44 0.58
N PRO A 39 9.86 2.40 0.46
CA PRO A 39 8.45 2.59 0.11
C PRO A 39 7.63 2.96 1.34
N TYR A 40 6.84 4.01 1.20
CA TYR A 40 5.89 4.52 2.18
C TYR A 40 4.46 4.32 1.68
N PHE A 41 3.54 4.11 2.60
CA PHE A 41 2.10 4.02 2.33
C PHE A 41 1.35 5.14 3.07
N THR A 42 0.52 5.86 2.32
CA THR A 42 -0.40 6.88 2.82
C THR A 42 -1.83 6.44 2.53
N PRO A 43 -2.68 6.21 3.57
CA PRO A 43 -4.07 5.85 3.37
C PRO A 43 -4.87 6.91 2.60
N ASP A 44 -5.94 6.49 1.92
CA ASP A 44 -6.86 7.43 1.29
C ASP A 44 -7.45 8.42 2.30
N GLY A 45 -7.51 9.69 1.91
CA GLY A 45 -7.97 10.79 2.75
C GLY A 45 -6.98 11.29 3.82
N GLU A 46 -5.84 10.62 4.01
CA GLU A 46 -4.81 11.04 4.96
C GLU A 46 -3.69 11.83 4.27
N SER A 47 -3.05 12.74 5.02
CA SER A 47 -1.90 13.53 4.53
C SER A 47 -0.55 12.96 4.95
N ASP A 48 -0.52 12.19 6.05
CA ASP A 48 0.69 11.59 6.60
C ASP A 48 0.76 10.10 6.26
N TYR A 49 1.97 9.61 5.99
CA TYR A 49 2.18 8.19 5.78
C TYR A 49 1.91 7.40 7.07
N LEU A 50 1.29 6.22 6.93
CA LEU A 50 0.96 5.36 8.05
C LEU A 50 2.00 4.25 8.25
N PHE A 51 2.49 3.67 7.15
CA PHE A 51 3.46 2.58 7.19
C PHE A 51 4.62 2.83 6.24
N PHE A 52 5.79 2.36 6.62
CA PHE A 52 6.95 2.25 5.75
C PHE A 52 7.68 0.95 6.08
N HIS A 53 8.30 0.35 5.07
CA HIS A 53 9.19 -0.78 5.27
C HIS A 53 10.04 -1.03 4.01
N PRO A 54 11.38 -1.15 4.12
CA PRO A 54 12.26 -1.33 2.94
C PRO A 54 11.96 -2.63 2.17
N PHE A 55 11.45 -3.65 2.85
CA PHE A 55 10.96 -4.87 2.20
C PHE A 55 9.48 -4.74 1.85
N VAL A 56 9.18 -4.56 0.55
CA VAL A 56 7.81 -4.46 0.00
C VAL A 56 6.86 -5.55 0.52
N PRO A 57 7.21 -6.84 0.58
CA PRO A 57 6.29 -7.86 1.10
C PRO A 57 5.86 -7.62 2.56
N MET A 58 6.73 -7.04 3.39
CA MET A 58 6.40 -6.69 4.77
C MET A 58 5.56 -5.41 4.85
N LEU A 59 5.77 -4.45 3.95
CA LEU A 59 4.89 -3.29 3.81
C LEU A 59 3.46 -3.74 3.44
N CYS A 60 3.32 -4.57 2.40
CA CYS A 60 2.03 -5.15 2.00
C CYS A 60 1.34 -5.88 3.15
N LYS A 61 2.09 -6.64 3.94
CA LYS A 61 1.56 -7.34 5.12
C LYS A 61 0.99 -6.36 6.15
N LYS A 62 1.72 -5.28 6.48
CA LYS A 62 1.24 -4.23 7.42
C LYS A 62 -0.04 -3.57 6.92
N ILE A 63 -0.10 -3.26 5.62
CA ILE A 63 -1.28 -2.66 5.00
C ILE A 63 -2.48 -3.61 5.08
N LEU A 64 -2.28 -4.90 4.80
CA LEU A 64 -3.33 -5.90 4.90
C LEU A 64 -3.88 -6.01 6.32
N GLU A 65 -3.00 -6.15 7.32
CA GLU A 65 -3.39 -6.25 8.74
C GLU A 65 -4.17 -5.00 9.19
N TRP A 66 -3.79 -3.82 8.73
CA TRP A 66 -4.50 -2.58 8.98
C TRP A 66 -5.88 -2.53 8.33
N HIS A 67 -6.00 -2.93 7.06
CA HIS A 67 -7.27 -2.95 6.34
C HIS A 67 -8.25 -3.93 6.98
N GLU A 68 -7.81 -5.17 7.27
CA GLU A 68 -8.62 -6.19 7.93
C GLU A 68 -9.10 -5.75 9.33
N ALA A 69 -8.28 -4.98 10.06
CA ALA A 69 -8.66 -4.45 11.37
C ALA A 69 -9.73 -3.34 11.29
N LYS A 70 -9.79 -2.57 10.19
CA LYS A 70 -10.82 -1.54 9.96
C LYS A 70 -12.17 -2.15 9.59
N GLU A 71 -12.16 -3.17 8.75
CA GLU A 71 -13.38 -3.89 8.33
C GLU A 71 -14.08 -4.59 9.51
N GLN A 72 -13.33 -5.11 10.48
CA GLN A 72 -13.89 -5.76 11.67
C GLN A 72 -14.55 -4.79 12.67
N GLN A 73 -14.41 -3.48 12.47
CA GLN A 73 -14.96 -2.44 13.34
C GLN A 73 -16.14 -1.69 12.69
N SER A 74 -16.52 -2.05 11.46
CA SER A 74 -17.58 -1.39 10.67
C SER A 74 -18.90 -2.17 10.63
#